data_AF-A0A958ZNY5-F1
#
_entry.id   AF-A0A958ZNY5-F1
#
_cell.length_a   1.000
_cell.length_b   1.000
_cell.length_c   1.000
_cell.angle_alpha   90.00
_cell.angle_beta   90.00
_cell.angle_gamma   90.00
#
_symmetry.space_group_name_H-M   'P 1'
#
loop_
_entity.id
_entity.type
_entity.pdbx_description
1 polymer ?
#
loop_
_entity_poly.entity_id
_entity_poly.type
_entity_poly.pdbx_seq_one_letter_code
_entity_poly.pdbx_strand_id
1 'polypeptide(L)'
;MLKEERHQVILNKLHINRKVLSTKLSEELNVSEDTVRRDLKELEAKRLLYKVHGGALSIENKIKTYDERSIFDIDKKEIIAQKAVKLIHDGQVIIMSGSTTNLQLAKIIPSKTNATIFTYSLPVALELTHHPSIEVIFIGGKLNKGAQVTTGIDVINSISNIRADMCFM
;
A
#
# COMPACT_ATOMS: atom_id res chain seq x y z
N MET A 1 17.20 -1.95 -34.10
CA MET A 1 15.88 -1.83 -33.46
C MET A 1 15.41 -0.39 -33.56
N LEU A 2 14.17 -0.16 -33.97
CA LEU A 2 13.61 1.19 -34.00
C LEU A 2 13.34 1.69 -32.57
N LYS A 3 13.27 3.01 -32.41
CA LYS A 3 13.06 3.64 -31.10
C LYS A 3 11.73 3.27 -30.46
N GLU A 4 10.66 3.24 -31.24
CA GLU A 4 9.31 2.92 -30.76
C GLU A 4 9.20 1.47 -30.30
N GLU A 5 9.77 0.53 -31.05
CA GLU A 5 9.86 -0.88 -30.65
C GLU A 5 10.62 -1.03 -29.33
N ARG A 6 11.72 -0.28 -29.16
CA ARG A 6 12.50 -0.29 -27.93
C ARG A 6 11.73 0.26 -26.74
N HIS A 7 10.99 1.35 -26.93
CA HIS A 7 10.08 1.91 -25.93
C HIS A 7 9.03 0.90 -25.50
N GLN A 8 8.43 0.18 -26.46
CA GLN A 8 7.44 -0.86 -26.15
C GLN A 8 8.04 -2.01 -25.34
N VAL A 9 9.25 -2.48 -25.68
CA VAL A 9 9.93 -3.53 -24.90
C VAL A 9 10.22 -3.06 -23.47
N ILE A 10 10.69 -1.82 -23.29
CA ILE A 10 10.94 -1.24 -21.97
C ILE A 10 9.65 -1.21 -21.15
N LEU A 11 8.54 -0.72 -21.71
CA LEU A 11 7.25 -0.66 -21.02
C LEU A 11 6.71 -2.05 -20.70
N ASN A 12 6.80 -3.01 -21.61
CA ASN A 12 6.37 -4.39 -21.36
C ASN A 12 7.16 -5.02 -20.21
N LYS A 13 8.49 -4.85 -20.20
CA LYS A 13 9.34 -5.31 -19.08
C LYS A 13 8.98 -4.61 -17.78
N LEU A 14 8.66 -3.32 -17.84
CA LEU A 14 8.23 -2.55 -16.68
C LEU A 14 6.85 -3.00 -16.16
N HIS A 15 5.94 -3.42 -17.04
CA HIS A 15 4.65 -3.99 -16.65
C HIS A 15 4.82 -5.32 -15.92
N ILE A 16 5.69 -6.20 -16.43
CA ILE A 16 5.91 -7.54 -15.84
C ILE A 16 6.70 -7.44 -14.53
N ASN A 17 7.83 -6.72 -14.55
CA ASN A 17 8.79 -6.73 -13.44
C ASN A 17 8.57 -5.58 -12.44
N ARG A 18 7.68 -4.63 -12.77
CA ARG A 18 7.39 -3.41 -12.00
C ARG A 18 8.56 -2.43 -11.79
N LYS A 19 9.79 -2.87 -12.10
CA LYS A 19 11.04 -2.10 -12.13
C LYS A 19 11.95 -2.62 -13.24
N VAL A 20 12.80 -1.75 -13.76
CA VAL A 20 13.85 -2.10 -14.74
C VAL A 20 15.14 -1.37 -14.40
N LEU A 21 16.28 -1.99 -14.72
CA LEU A 21 17.61 -1.41 -14.54
C LEU A 21 18.17 -0.99 -15.90
N SER A 22 18.82 0.18 -15.95
CA SER A 22 19.42 0.69 -17.18
C SER A 22 20.49 -0.25 -17.75
N THR A 23 21.33 -0.83 -16.90
CA THR A 23 22.38 -1.81 -17.25
C THR A 23 21.81 -3.06 -17.92
N LYS A 24 20.77 -3.64 -17.32
CA LYS A 24 20.10 -4.83 -17.88
C LYS A 24 19.42 -4.52 -19.20
N LEU A 25 18.75 -3.38 -19.30
CA LEU A 25 18.12 -2.94 -20.53
C LEU A 25 19.14 -2.69 -21.64
N SER A 26 20.32 -2.13 -21.34
CA SER A 26 21.36 -1.93 -22.34
C SER A 26 21.89 -3.26 -22.91
N GLU A 27 22.12 -4.25 -22.05
CA GLU A 27 22.55 -5.59 -22.46
C GLU A 27 21.48 -6.28 -23.32
N GLU A 28 20.23 -6.30 -22.86
CA GLU A 28 19.13 -6.99 -23.55
C GLU A 28 18.74 -6.36 -24.88
N LEU A 29 18.80 -5.02 -24.97
CA LEU A 29 18.43 -4.27 -26.17
C LEU A 29 19.62 -4.05 -27.10
N ASN A 30 20.83 -4.48 -26.69
CA ASN A 30 22.10 -4.27 -27.38
C ASN A 30 22.33 -2.79 -27.77
N VAL A 31 22.16 -1.88 -26.79
CA VAL A 31 22.38 -0.44 -26.93
C VAL A 31 23.19 0.10 -25.75
N SER A 32 23.75 1.29 -25.88
CA SER A 32 24.46 1.92 -24.76
C SER A 32 23.51 2.30 -23.61
N GLU A 33 24.02 2.33 -22.37
CA GLU A 33 23.26 2.84 -21.23
C GLU A 33 22.80 4.30 -21.43
N ASP A 34 23.57 5.12 -22.14
CA ASP A 34 23.18 6.50 -22.45
C ASP A 34 21.91 6.53 -23.33
N THR A 35 21.82 5.62 -24.31
CA THR A 35 20.62 5.43 -25.13
C THR A 35 19.41 5.07 -24.25
N VAL A 36 19.57 4.08 -23.35
CA VAL A 36 18.50 3.69 -22.42
C VAL A 36 18.10 4.86 -21.52
N ARG A 37 19.05 5.63 -20.99
CA ARG A 37 18.76 6.80 -20.14
C ARG A 37 17.97 7.86 -20.89
N ARG A 38 18.26 8.11 -22.17
CA ARG A 38 17.47 9.02 -23.03
C ARG A 38 16.06 8.49 -23.25
N ASP A 39 15.90 7.20 -23.54
CA ASP A 39 14.58 6.58 -23.73
C ASP A 39 13.74 6.64 -22.46
N LEU A 40 14.31 6.31 -21.30
CA LEU A 40 13.63 6.42 -20.02
C LEU A 40 13.22 7.86 -19.71
N LYS A 41 14.06 8.85 -20.04
CA LYS A 41 13.73 10.27 -19.87
C LYS A 41 12.55 10.70 -20.73
N GLU A 42 12.46 10.19 -21.96
CA GLU A 42 11.33 10.48 -22.85
C GLU A 42 10.04 9.80 -22.40
N LEU A 43 10.13 8.54 -21.98
CA LEU A 43 8.98 7.80 -21.44
C LEU A 43 8.47 8.40 -20.12
N GLU A 44 9.38 8.92 -19.28
CA GLU A 44 9.04 9.72 -18.09
C GLU A 44 8.33 11.02 -18.46
N ALA A 45 8.81 11.75 -19.48
CA ALA A 45 8.17 12.98 -19.96
C ALA A 45 6.74 12.72 -20.46
N LYS A 46 6.48 11.54 -21.03
CA LYS A 46 5.14 11.05 -21.40
C LYS A 46 4.33 10.49 -20.23
N ARG A 47 4.86 10.52 -19.00
CA ARG A 47 4.27 9.94 -17.79
C ARG A 47 3.90 8.46 -17.97
N LEU A 48 4.75 7.68 -18.63
CA LEU A 48 4.57 6.23 -18.81
C LEU A 48 5.37 5.39 -17.80
N LEU A 49 6.35 6.02 -17.13
CA LEU A 49 7.17 5.43 -16.08
C LEU A 49 7.71 6.52 -15.15
N TYR A 50 8.35 6.11 -14.05
CA TYR A 50 9.07 7.01 -13.14
C TYR A 50 10.56 6.67 -13.16
N LYS A 51 11.42 7.62 -13.53
CA LYS A 51 12.87 7.38 -13.60
C LYS A 51 13.49 7.48 -12.22
N VAL A 52 14.37 6.55 -11.91
CA VAL A 52 15.17 6.56 -10.68
C VAL A 52 16.66 6.50 -11.04
N HIS A 53 17.53 6.64 -10.04
CA HIS A 53 18.95 6.45 -10.28
C HIS A 53 19.22 5.00 -10.73
N GLY A 54 19.74 4.82 -11.94
CA GLY A 54 20.09 3.51 -12.51
C GLY A 54 18.94 2.72 -13.16
N GLY A 55 17.76 3.31 -13.37
CA GLY A 55 16.66 2.61 -14.03
C GLY A 55 15.32 3.34 -14.00
N ALA A 56 14.24 2.58 -14.00
CA ALA A 56 12.87 3.10 -13.92
C ALA A 56 11.94 2.17 -13.13
N LEU A 57 10.91 2.77 -12.55
CA LEU A 57 9.81 2.12 -11.84
C LEU A 57 8.52 2.31 -12.64
N SER A 58 7.63 1.32 -12.59
CA SER A 58 6.26 1.49 -13.07
C SER A 58 5.61 2.63 -12.28
N ILE A 59 4.70 3.38 -12.92
CA ILE A 59 3.92 4.44 -12.25
C ILE A 59 3.16 3.87 -11.05
N GLU A 60 2.68 2.63 -11.17
CA GLU A 60 2.01 1.90 -10.08
C GLU A 60 2.94 1.63 -8.89
N ASN A 61 4.25 1.59 -9.13
CA ASN A 61 5.31 1.33 -8.16
C ASN A 61 5.94 2.60 -7.58
N LYS A 62 5.47 3.80 -7.91
CA LYS A 62 5.79 4.98 -7.12
C LYS A 62 5.36 4.64 -5.68
N ILE A 63 6.25 4.82 -4.70
CA ILE A 63 5.88 4.70 -3.28
C ILE A 63 4.83 5.77 -3.03
N LYS A 64 3.56 5.38 -3.15
CA LYS A 64 2.44 6.25 -2.86
C LYS A 64 2.44 6.47 -1.36
N THR A 65 2.37 7.73 -0.97
CA THR A 65 2.10 8.12 0.41
C THR A 65 0.81 7.44 0.90
N TYR A 66 0.60 7.36 2.21
CA TYR A 66 -0.67 6.87 2.74
C TYR A 66 -1.87 7.61 2.11
N ASP A 67 -1.79 8.93 1.98
CA ASP A 67 -2.86 9.75 1.43
C ASP A 67 -3.10 9.50 -0.07
N GLU A 68 -2.04 9.34 -0.87
CA GLU A 68 -2.20 8.93 -2.28
C GLU A 68 -2.79 7.52 -2.39
N ARG A 69 -2.42 6.61 -1.49
CA ARG A 69 -3.02 5.27 -1.46
C ARG A 69 -4.48 5.33 -1.03
N SER A 70 -4.87 6.21 -0.10
CA SER A 70 -6.23 6.20 0.48
C SER A 70 -7.31 6.49 -0.55
N ILE A 71 -7.01 7.32 -1.54
CA ILE A 71 -7.89 7.68 -2.65
C ILE A 71 -7.77 6.78 -3.88
N PHE A 72 -6.69 6.01 -3.99
CA PHE A 72 -6.46 5.14 -5.16
C PHE A 72 -7.31 3.87 -5.12
N ASP A 73 -7.94 3.50 -6.24
CA ASP A 73 -8.77 2.27 -6.36
C ASP A 73 -9.80 2.14 -5.22
N ILE A 74 -10.44 3.25 -4.83
CA ILE A 74 -11.36 3.28 -3.68
C ILE A 74 -12.53 2.30 -3.86
N ASP A 75 -13.14 2.26 -5.05
CA ASP A 75 -14.24 1.35 -5.38
C ASP A 75 -13.88 -0.13 -5.13
N LYS A 76 -12.65 -0.52 -5.48
CA LYS A 76 -12.18 -1.90 -5.25
C LYS A 76 -12.02 -2.20 -3.76
N LYS A 77 -11.58 -1.22 -2.98
CA LYS A 77 -11.44 -1.37 -1.52
C LYS A 77 -12.78 -1.42 -0.82
N GLU A 78 -13.76 -0.66 -1.29
CA GLU A 78 -15.13 -0.72 -0.78
C GLU A 78 -15.74 -2.11 -1.01
N ILE A 79 -15.52 -2.72 -2.18
CA ILE A 79 -15.96 -4.09 -2.46
C ILE A 79 -15.32 -5.09 -1.47
N ILE A 80 -14.03 -4.93 -1.17
CA ILE A 80 -13.33 -5.79 -0.19
C ILE A 80 -13.91 -5.56 1.21
N ALA A 81 -14.08 -4.30 1.62
CA ALA A 81 -14.65 -3.93 2.91
C ALA A 81 -16.04 -4.53 3.10
N GLN A 82 -16.92 -4.42 2.11
CA GLN A 82 -18.29 -4.97 2.15
C GLN A 82 -18.33 -6.48 2.34
N LYS A 83 -17.31 -7.21 1.88
CA LYS A 83 -17.18 -8.65 2.14
C LYS A 83 -16.60 -8.92 3.52
N ALA A 84 -15.55 -8.19 3.90
CA ALA A 84 -14.83 -8.36 5.15
C ALA A 84 -15.69 -8.02 6.38
N VAL A 85 -16.54 -6.99 6.30
CA VAL A 85 -17.40 -6.57 7.43
C VAL A 85 -18.35 -7.68 7.88
N LYS A 86 -18.71 -8.60 7.00
CA LYS A 86 -19.57 -9.76 7.32
C LYS A 86 -18.89 -10.80 8.19
N LEU A 87 -17.56 -10.72 8.33
CA LEU A 87 -16.75 -11.61 9.17
C LEU A 87 -16.59 -11.07 10.60
N ILE A 88 -17.03 -9.83 10.85
CA ILE A 88 -16.98 -9.19 12.15
C ILE A 88 -18.25 -9.57 12.92
N HIS A 89 -18.06 -10.10 14.12
CA HIS A 89 -19.11 -10.55 15.02
C HIS A 89 -18.94 -9.93 16.40
N ASP A 90 -20.04 -9.81 17.13
CA ASP A 90 -20.01 -9.23 18.48
C ASP A 90 -19.16 -10.07 19.43
N GLY A 91 -18.42 -9.39 20.31
CA GLY A 91 -17.53 -9.96 21.31
C GLY A 91 -16.13 -10.33 20.80
N GLN A 92 -15.83 -10.11 19.51
CA GLN A 92 -14.52 -10.47 18.95
C GLN A 92 -13.39 -9.52 19.38
N VAL A 93 -12.20 -10.09 19.52
CA VAL A 93 -10.92 -9.37 19.57
C VAL A 93 -10.30 -9.38 18.18
N ILE A 94 -10.12 -8.20 17.58
CA ILE A 94 -9.69 -8.03 16.20
C ILE A 94 -8.41 -7.21 16.13
N ILE A 95 -7.47 -7.61 15.27
CA ILE A 95 -6.32 -6.78 14.89
C ILE A 95 -6.57 -6.18 13.50
N MET A 96 -6.39 -4.86 13.36
CA MET A 96 -6.42 -4.16 12.07
C MET A 96 -5.06 -3.51 11.76
N SER A 97 -4.45 -3.93 10.64
CA SER A 97 -3.17 -3.41 10.17
C SER A 97 -3.25 -1.99 9.60
N GLY A 98 -2.08 -1.39 9.35
CA GLY A 98 -1.89 -0.16 8.59
C GLY A 98 -2.14 -0.29 7.10
N SER A 99 -3.41 -0.40 6.68
CA SER A 99 -3.78 -0.42 5.27
C SER A 99 -4.95 0.52 4.97
N THR A 100 -4.95 1.09 3.76
CA THR A 100 -6.04 1.96 3.31
C THR A 100 -7.32 1.18 3.02
N THR A 101 -7.24 -0.14 2.88
CA THR A 101 -8.41 -1.02 2.75
C THR A 101 -9.06 -1.23 4.11
N ASN A 102 -8.26 -1.42 5.16
CA ASN A 102 -8.77 -1.49 6.53
C ASN A 102 -9.43 -0.19 6.97
N LEU A 103 -8.96 0.97 6.48
CA LEU A 103 -9.67 2.23 6.67
C LEU A 103 -11.09 2.22 6.07
N GLN A 104 -11.26 1.66 4.87
CA GLN A 104 -12.59 1.53 4.26
C GLN A 104 -13.46 0.51 5.00
N LEU A 105 -12.85 -0.55 5.54
CA LEU A 105 -13.54 -1.50 6.41
C LEU A 105 -14.03 -0.84 7.70
N ALA A 106 -13.16 -0.11 8.40
CA ALA A 106 -13.50 0.60 9.64
C ALA A 106 -14.72 1.51 9.45
N LYS A 107 -14.75 2.30 8.36
CA LYS A 107 -15.86 3.22 8.01
C LYS A 107 -17.23 2.57 7.93
N ILE A 108 -17.31 1.29 7.57
CA ILE A 108 -18.57 0.61 7.30
C ILE A 108 -18.96 -0.40 8.38
N ILE A 109 -18.17 -0.52 9.46
CA ILE A 109 -18.57 -1.38 10.58
C ILE A 109 -19.89 -0.86 11.15
N PRO A 110 -20.91 -1.70 11.37
CA PRO A 110 -22.16 -1.24 11.96
C PRO A 110 -21.92 -0.54 13.31
N SER A 111 -22.59 0.59 13.57
CA SER A 111 -22.38 1.40 14.77
C SER A 111 -22.68 0.67 16.09
N LYS A 112 -23.50 -0.39 16.03
CA LYS A 112 -23.88 -1.24 17.16
C LYS A 112 -22.95 -2.44 17.37
N THR A 113 -21.98 -2.67 16.50
CA THR A 113 -21.03 -3.78 16.64
C THR A 113 -20.23 -3.60 17.92
N ASN A 114 -20.28 -4.61 18.79
CA ASN A 114 -19.54 -4.62 20.04
C ASN A 114 -18.29 -5.48 19.88
N ALA A 115 -17.10 -4.88 19.83
CA ALA A 115 -15.85 -5.60 19.64
C ALA A 115 -14.67 -4.82 20.23
N THR A 116 -13.56 -5.51 20.49
CA THR A 116 -12.29 -4.87 20.86
C THR A 116 -11.36 -4.89 19.65
N ILE A 117 -10.97 -3.73 19.14
CA ILE A 117 -10.09 -3.59 17.99
C ILE A 117 -8.73 -3.03 18.41
N PHE A 118 -7.70 -3.83 18.19
CA PHE A 118 -6.30 -3.43 18.28
C PHE A 118 -5.82 -2.91 16.94
N THR A 119 -5.19 -1.73 16.92
CA THR A 119 -4.56 -1.21 15.71
C THR A 119 -3.33 -0.37 16.03
N TYR A 120 -2.35 -0.43 15.13
CA TYR A 120 -1.15 0.42 15.15
C TYR A 120 -1.22 1.48 14.02
N SER A 121 -2.41 1.66 13.43
CA SER A 121 -2.69 2.59 12.34
C SER A 121 -3.43 3.83 12.84
N LEU A 122 -2.83 5.01 12.70
CA LEU A 122 -3.46 6.26 13.15
C LEU A 122 -4.80 6.54 12.44
N PRO A 123 -4.91 6.39 11.10
CA PRO A 123 -6.18 6.67 10.40
C PRO A 123 -7.29 5.71 10.78
N VAL A 124 -6.96 4.43 10.98
CA VAL A 124 -7.94 3.42 11.41
C VAL A 124 -8.39 3.71 12.83
N ALA A 125 -7.46 4.00 13.75
CA ALA A 125 -7.80 4.35 15.13
C ALA A 125 -8.71 5.58 15.19
N LEU A 126 -8.42 6.61 14.38
CA LEU A 126 -9.22 7.83 14.32
C LEU A 126 -10.63 7.55 13.77
N GLU A 127 -10.76 6.78 12.70
CA GLU A 127 -12.06 6.39 12.16
C GLU A 127 -12.90 5.63 13.19
N LEU A 128 -12.28 4.69 13.91
CA LEU A 128 -12.97 3.89 14.92
C LEU A 128 -13.49 4.71 16.10
N THR A 129 -13.03 5.96 16.31
CA THR A 129 -13.61 6.85 17.32
C THR A 129 -15.07 7.20 17.05
N HIS A 130 -15.55 7.01 15.81
CA HIS A 130 -16.95 7.18 15.44
C HIS A 130 -17.83 5.96 15.78
N HIS A 131 -17.26 4.87 16.30
CA HIS A 131 -17.96 3.64 16.64
C HIS A 131 -18.03 3.47 18.17
N PRO A 132 -19.10 3.93 18.83
CA PRO A 132 -19.16 4.04 20.29
C PRO A 132 -19.16 2.69 21.02
N SER A 133 -19.53 1.61 20.34
CA SER A 133 -19.59 0.25 20.90
C SER A 133 -18.29 -0.53 20.68
N ILE A 134 -17.32 0.03 19.96
CA ILE A 134 -16.03 -0.60 19.72
C ILE A 134 -15.03 -0.08 20.76
N GLU A 135 -14.43 -0.98 21.52
CA GLU A 135 -13.26 -0.65 22.33
C GLU A 135 -12.02 -0.59 21.43
N VAL A 136 -11.40 0.58 21.34
CA VAL A 136 -10.24 0.80 20.47
C VAL A 136 -8.97 0.81 21.31
N ILE A 137 -8.06 -0.13 21.04
CA ILE A 137 -6.74 -0.20 21.67
C ILE A 137 -5.68 0.17 20.65
N PHE A 138 -5.17 1.39 20.76
CA PHE A 138 -4.10 1.86 19.90
C PHE A 138 -2.72 1.39 20.41
N ILE A 139 -1.98 0.69 19.56
CA ILE A 139 -0.64 0.23 19.87
C ILE A 139 0.36 1.34 19.54
N GLY A 140 0.91 1.96 20.58
CA GLY A 140 1.90 3.04 20.47
C GLY A 140 3.26 2.57 19.96
N GLY A 141 4.15 3.52 19.66
CA GLY A 141 5.52 3.25 19.20
C GLY A 141 6.08 4.42 18.39
N LYS A 142 7.18 4.18 17.66
CA LYS A 142 7.77 5.18 16.76
C LYS A 142 6.89 5.37 15.54
N LEU A 143 6.39 6.58 15.32
CA LEU A 143 5.57 6.91 14.16
C LEU A 143 6.37 6.89 12.85
N ASN A 144 5.97 6.03 11.92
CA ASN A 144 6.33 6.13 10.52
C ASN A 144 5.36 7.10 9.83
N LYS A 145 5.81 8.33 9.57
CA LYS A 145 4.99 9.39 8.98
C LYS A 145 4.47 9.04 7.58
N GLY A 146 5.25 8.36 6.75
CA GLY A 146 4.87 8.02 5.37
C GLY A 146 3.80 6.94 5.28
N ALA A 147 3.83 5.99 6.22
CA ALA A 147 2.85 4.90 6.31
C ALA A 147 1.70 5.19 7.30
N GLN A 148 1.80 6.27 8.08
CA GLN A 148 0.86 6.67 9.14
C GLN A 148 0.58 5.56 10.17
N VAL A 149 1.63 4.81 10.53
CA VAL A 149 1.57 3.72 11.51
C VAL A 149 2.68 3.81 12.55
N THR A 150 2.47 3.25 13.73
CA THR A 150 3.52 3.04 14.72
C THR A 150 4.36 1.82 14.38
N THR A 151 5.64 1.87 14.72
CA THR A 151 6.66 0.85 14.46
C THR A 151 7.62 0.74 15.64
N GLY A 152 8.40 -0.32 15.70
CA GLY A 152 9.43 -0.54 16.72
C GLY A 152 9.16 -1.78 17.56
N ILE A 153 10.10 -2.08 18.46
CA ILE A 153 10.06 -3.31 19.26
C ILE A 153 8.85 -3.36 20.19
N ASP A 154 8.43 -2.21 20.74
CA ASP A 154 7.28 -2.13 21.63
C ASP A 154 5.97 -2.51 20.94
N VAL A 155 5.84 -2.14 19.66
CA VAL A 155 4.69 -2.55 18.81
C VAL A 155 4.70 -4.06 18.63
N ILE A 156 5.85 -4.64 18.29
CA ILE A 156 5.99 -6.09 18.08
C ILE A 156 5.66 -6.85 19.37
N ASN A 157 6.21 -6.42 20.51
CA ASN A 157 5.96 -7.05 21.80
C ASN A 157 4.49 -6.93 22.21
N SER A 158 3.85 -5.78 21.96
CA SER A 158 2.42 -5.60 22.23
C SER A 158 1.59 -6.57 21.40
N ILE A 159 1.82 -6.61 20.08
CA ILE A 159 1.11 -7.53 19.17
C ILE A 159 1.31 -8.99 19.57
N SER A 160 2.53 -9.36 19.97
CA SER A 160 2.89 -10.75 20.34
C SER A 160 2.12 -11.28 21.55
N ASN A 161 1.56 -10.39 22.37
CA ASN A 161 0.79 -10.76 23.57
C ASN A 161 -0.73 -10.77 23.34
N ILE A 162 -1.21 -10.42 22.13
CA ILE A 162 -2.64 -10.36 21.82
C ILE A 162 -3.11 -11.74 21.35
N ARG A 163 -4.21 -12.22 21.93
CA ARG A 163 -4.99 -13.35 21.39
C ARG A 163 -6.18 -12.78 20.64
N ALA A 164 -6.06 -12.71 19.32
CA ALA A 164 -7.12 -12.19 18.46
C ALA A 164 -7.93 -13.35 17.84
N ASP A 165 -9.24 -13.14 17.71
CA ASP A 165 -10.12 -14.01 16.94
C ASP A 165 -9.94 -13.81 15.43
N MET A 166 -9.57 -12.58 15.02
CA MET A 166 -9.42 -12.19 13.62
C MET A 166 -8.31 -11.16 13.43
N CYS A 167 -7.64 -11.21 12.27
CA CYS A 167 -6.66 -10.21 11.85
C CYS A 167 -6.91 -9.78 10.40
N PHE A 168 -7.11 -8.49 10.18
CA PHE A 168 -7.20 -7.88 8.84
C PHE A 168 -5.86 -7.21 8.50
N MET A 169 -5.18 -7.69 7.45
CA MET A 169 -3.84 -7.23 7.05
C MET A 169 -3.80 -6.54 5.70
#